data_AF-A0A496UF48-F1
#
_entry.id   AF-A0A496UF48-F1
#
_cell.length_a   1.000
_cell.length_b   1.000
_cell.length_c   1.000
_cell.angle_alpha   90.00
_cell.angle_beta   90.00
_cell.angle_gamma   90.00
#
_symmetry.space_group_name_H-M   'P 1'
#
loop_
_entity.id
_entity.type
_entity.pdbx_description
1 polymer ?
#
loop_
_entity_poly.entity_id
_entity_poly.type
_entity_poly.pdbx_seq_one_letter_code
_entity_poly.pdbx_strand_id
1 'polypeptide(L)'
;MDATVKQILDSFRFSVDNYTSSLGSDNEKLMRAKELVESLYIKAEDGADMMAISMDPEFGAAGALIGELAAEPVLTPEEQASTETEGDTASDGAVPPASIAAAGYHMAYDSMTPAVREKQGRYYSRIFELEEEAENAVHFNTLLVEDGVLFEMSREPLIEAAKETLKQAEDIYSPTVNYQQELVAETYAEVSSITELEFHGTLMAELSNVEHEWDALFIEVIGLLPTCAQAIEAFGPMDDLVGKLRNSHRFMAEFMGITWNEVFADPRYLLFWNNVFWPRIPAEKRTKYGVNSAEGWRDLLKEKFYDPFVKDEPVPQPDPSKAHVRLWRKVFPLHKTLDLLNDPPRPVIERH
;
A
#
# COMPACT_ATOMS: atom_id res chain seq x y z
N MET A 1 -25.21 -4.18 -19.97
CA MET A 1 -23.83 -4.46 -19.54
C MET A 1 -23.07 -3.17 -19.23
N ASP A 2 -22.38 -3.14 -18.09
CA ASP A 2 -21.47 -2.06 -17.68
C ASP A 2 -20.22 -1.99 -18.59
N ALA A 3 -19.68 -0.79 -18.83
CA ALA A 3 -18.56 -0.59 -19.75
C ALA A 3 -17.26 -1.25 -19.26
N THR A 4 -17.03 -1.28 -17.95
CA THR A 4 -15.85 -1.91 -17.32
C THR A 4 -15.95 -3.43 -17.43
N VAL A 5 -17.14 -3.97 -17.15
CA VAL A 5 -17.42 -5.41 -17.29
C VAL A 5 -17.21 -5.86 -18.74
N LYS A 6 -17.75 -5.09 -19.71
CA LYS A 6 -17.55 -5.35 -21.12
C LYS A 6 -16.06 -5.39 -21.49
N GLN A 7 -15.29 -4.41 -21.04
CA GLN A 7 -13.86 -4.30 -21.33
C GLN A 7 -13.05 -5.51 -20.83
N ILE A 8 -13.36 -6.00 -19.62
CA ILE A 8 -12.68 -7.16 -19.05
C ILE A 8 -13.03 -8.44 -19.82
N LEU A 9 -14.31 -8.64 -20.11
CA LEU A 9 -14.75 -9.83 -20.84
C LEU A 9 -14.26 -9.82 -22.30
N ASP A 10 -14.20 -8.65 -22.96
CA ASP A 10 -13.59 -8.47 -24.29
C ASP A 10 -12.10 -8.86 -24.24
N SER A 11 -11.38 -8.50 -23.18
CA SER A 11 -9.97 -8.86 -23.00
C SER A 11 -9.77 -10.37 -22.81
N PHE A 12 -10.65 -11.03 -22.05
CA PHE A 12 -10.64 -12.49 -21.91
C PHE A 12 -10.95 -13.18 -23.24
N ARG A 13 -11.97 -12.72 -23.96
CA ARG A 13 -12.34 -13.25 -25.28
C ARG A 13 -11.19 -13.15 -26.26
N PHE A 14 -10.57 -11.98 -26.36
CA PHE A 14 -9.39 -11.76 -27.20
C PHE A 14 -8.22 -12.69 -26.82
N SER A 15 -7.93 -12.81 -25.53
CA SER A 15 -6.85 -13.68 -25.04
C SER A 15 -7.09 -15.14 -25.41
N VAL A 16 -8.31 -15.64 -25.23
CA VAL A 16 -8.70 -17.01 -25.60
C VAL A 16 -8.66 -17.22 -27.11
N ASP A 17 -9.16 -16.26 -27.90
CA ASP A 17 -9.17 -16.38 -29.36
C ASP A 17 -7.74 -16.46 -29.93
N ASN A 18 -6.79 -15.71 -29.37
CA ASN A 18 -5.38 -15.77 -29.75
C ASN A 18 -4.75 -17.16 -29.56
N TYR A 19 -5.20 -17.94 -28.58
CA TYR A 19 -4.69 -19.30 -28.37
C TYR A 19 -5.26 -20.33 -29.35
N THR A 20 -6.35 -20.00 -30.07
CA THR A 20 -7.04 -20.92 -30.98
C THR A 20 -6.15 -21.40 -32.13
N SER A 21 -5.36 -20.49 -32.71
CA SER A 21 -4.41 -20.84 -33.77
C SER A 21 -3.23 -21.68 -33.27
N SER A 22 -2.83 -21.48 -32.01
CA SER A 22 -1.66 -22.15 -31.43
C SER A 22 -1.93 -23.56 -30.86
N LEU A 23 -3.11 -23.76 -30.27
CA LEU A 23 -3.48 -25.00 -29.55
C LEU A 23 -4.47 -25.88 -30.33
N GLY A 24 -5.07 -25.35 -31.40
CA GLY A 24 -6.12 -26.00 -32.18
C GLY A 24 -7.51 -25.81 -31.57
N SER A 25 -8.54 -25.82 -32.41
CA SER A 25 -9.95 -25.62 -32.01
C SER A 25 -10.45 -26.65 -31.00
N ASP A 26 -9.83 -27.82 -30.97
CA ASP A 26 -10.30 -28.99 -30.22
C ASP A 26 -9.60 -29.13 -28.86
N ASN A 27 -8.71 -28.19 -28.49
CA ASN A 27 -8.05 -28.20 -27.18
C ASN A 27 -9.09 -28.03 -26.06
N GLU A 28 -9.15 -29.01 -25.15
CA GLU A 28 -10.17 -29.07 -24.11
C GLU A 28 -10.13 -27.85 -23.16
N LYS A 29 -8.93 -27.35 -22.84
CA LYS A 29 -8.77 -26.16 -21.98
C LYS A 29 -9.20 -24.89 -22.70
N LEU A 30 -8.87 -24.77 -23.99
CA LEU A 30 -9.29 -23.65 -24.83
C LEU A 30 -10.81 -23.59 -24.95
N MET A 31 -11.45 -24.72 -25.29
CA MET A 31 -12.90 -24.85 -25.36
C MET A 31 -13.55 -24.47 -24.03
N ARG A 32 -13.00 -24.97 -22.92
CA ARG A 32 -13.51 -24.65 -21.60
C ARG A 32 -13.37 -23.17 -21.23
N ALA A 33 -12.27 -22.54 -21.62
CA ALA A 33 -12.08 -21.10 -21.43
C ALA A 33 -13.11 -20.30 -22.25
N LYS A 34 -13.37 -20.67 -23.51
CA LYS A 34 -14.41 -20.03 -24.36
C LYS A 34 -15.80 -20.13 -23.73
N GLU A 35 -16.17 -21.32 -23.25
CA GLU A 35 -17.46 -21.52 -22.58
C GLU A 35 -17.63 -20.63 -21.34
N LEU A 36 -16.60 -20.54 -20.51
CA LEU A 36 -16.65 -19.73 -19.29
C LEU A 36 -16.72 -18.23 -19.60
N VAL A 37 -15.94 -17.75 -20.58
CA VAL A 37 -15.99 -16.36 -21.01
C VAL A 37 -17.36 -16.01 -21.58
N GLU A 38 -17.98 -16.87 -22.40
CA GLU A 38 -19.31 -16.60 -22.93
C GLU A 38 -20.43 -16.71 -21.89
N SER A 39 -20.28 -17.60 -20.90
CA SER A 39 -21.19 -17.64 -19.74
C SER A 39 -21.17 -16.32 -18.95
N LEU A 40 -19.98 -15.76 -18.72
CA LEU A 40 -19.81 -14.46 -18.06
C LEU A 40 -20.39 -13.31 -18.89
N TYR A 41 -20.26 -13.37 -20.22
CA TYR A 41 -20.89 -12.43 -21.15
C TYR A 41 -22.41 -12.41 -21.03
N ILE A 42 -23.04 -13.58 -21.05
CA ILE A 42 -24.50 -13.70 -20.90
C ILE A 42 -24.96 -13.12 -19.56
N LYS A 43 -24.26 -13.43 -18.46
CA LYS A 43 -24.57 -12.88 -17.13
C LYS A 43 -24.43 -11.35 -17.08
N ALA A 44 -23.42 -10.80 -17.75
CA ALA A 44 -23.20 -9.36 -17.83
C ALA A 44 -24.24 -8.63 -18.72
N GLU A 45 -24.75 -9.31 -19.76
CA GLU A 45 -25.86 -8.82 -20.59
C GLU A 45 -27.19 -8.83 -19.83
N ASP A 46 -27.43 -9.83 -18.98
CA ASP A 46 -28.60 -9.96 -18.10
C ASP A 46 -28.62 -8.96 -16.93
N GLY A 47 -27.60 -8.09 -16.84
CA GLY A 47 -27.58 -6.95 -15.91
C GLY A 47 -26.74 -7.14 -14.65
N ALA A 48 -25.89 -8.17 -14.59
CA ALA A 48 -24.89 -8.30 -13.54
C ALA A 48 -23.89 -7.13 -13.59
N ASP A 49 -23.62 -6.54 -12.42
CA ASP A 49 -22.61 -5.49 -12.27
C ASP A 49 -21.20 -6.08 -12.04
N MET A 50 -20.19 -5.21 -11.95
CA MET A 50 -18.80 -5.63 -11.79
C MET A 50 -18.54 -6.44 -10.51
N MET A 51 -19.26 -6.14 -9.42
CA MET A 51 -19.10 -6.89 -8.17
C MET A 51 -19.69 -8.29 -8.31
N ALA A 52 -20.84 -8.41 -8.96
CA ALA A 52 -21.47 -9.69 -9.26
C ALA A 52 -20.61 -10.56 -10.20
N ILE A 53 -19.99 -9.96 -11.22
CA ILE A 53 -19.12 -10.68 -12.17
C ILE A 53 -17.79 -11.09 -11.52
N SER A 54 -17.12 -10.19 -10.80
CA SER A 54 -15.81 -10.50 -10.19
C SER A 54 -15.87 -11.50 -9.03
N MET A 55 -17.02 -11.61 -8.36
CA MET A 55 -17.27 -12.61 -7.33
C MET A 55 -17.83 -13.93 -7.88
N ASP A 56 -18.15 -13.98 -9.18
CA ASP A 56 -18.61 -15.22 -9.82
C ASP A 56 -17.44 -16.23 -9.89
N PRO A 57 -17.60 -17.47 -9.39
CA PRO A 57 -16.56 -18.48 -9.46
C PRO A 57 -16.03 -18.74 -10.88
N GLU A 58 -16.87 -18.53 -11.91
CA GLU A 58 -16.48 -18.67 -13.31
C GLU A 58 -15.47 -17.60 -13.74
N PHE A 59 -15.48 -16.41 -13.12
CA PHE A 59 -14.54 -15.33 -13.43
C PHE A 59 -13.12 -15.70 -13.02
N GLY A 60 -12.95 -16.20 -11.78
CA GLY A 60 -11.66 -16.71 -11.31
C GLY A 60 -11.20 -17.94 -12.09
N ALA A 61 -12.14 -18.85 -12.43
CA ALA A 61 -11.83 -20.05 -13.22
C ALA A 61 -11.41 -19.71 -14.65
N ALA A 62 -12.06 -18.73 -15.30
CA ALA A 62 -11.70 -18.26 -16.63
C ALA A 62 -10.30 -17.63 -16.63
N GLY A 63 -10.00 -16.75 -15.66
CA GLY A 63 -8.68 -16.14 -15.51
C GLY A 63 -7.57 -17.17 -15.28
N ALA A 64 -7.81 -18.16 -14.41
CA ALA A 64 -6.86 -19.23 -14.15
C ALA A 64 -6.61 -20.09 -15.40
N LEU A 65 -7.67 -20.51 -16.10
CA LEU A 65 -7.56 -21.28 -17.35
C LEU A 65 -6.81 -20.51 -18.43
N ILE A 66 -7.08 -19.22 -18.62
CA ILE A 66 -6.35 -18.37 -19.58
C ILE A 66 -4.86 -18.30 -19.23
N GLY A 67 -4.52 -18.21 -17.94
CA GLY A 67 -3.14 -18.28 -17.48
C GLY A 67 -2.49 -19.65 -17.76
N GLU A 68 -3.23 -20.74 -17.60
CA GLU A 68 -2.76 -22.09 -17.92
C GLU A 68 -2.54 -22.32 -19.42
N LEU A 69 -3.34 -21.69 -20.29
CA LEU A 69 -3.16 -21.79 -21.75
C LEU A 69 -1.78 -21.32 -22.20
N ALA A 70 -1.16 -20.36 -21.49
CA ALA A 70 0.20 -19.90 -21.77
C ALA A 70 1.27 -20.98 -21.52
N ALA A 71 0.96 -21.99 -20.70
CA ALA A 71 1.85 -23.09 -20.36
C ALA A 71 1.58 -24.37 -21.19
N GLU A 72 0.52 -24.37 -22.03
CA GLU A 72 0.20 -25.51 -22.88
C GLU A 72 1.22 -25.64 -24.02
N PRO A 73 1.63 -26.87 -24.36
CA PRO A 73 2.49 -27.11 -25.50
C PRO A 73 1.76 -26.74 -26.79
N VAL A 74 2.32 -25.78 -27.51
CA VAL A 74 1.84 -25.34 -28.82
C VAL A 74 1.90 -26.51 -29.81
N LEU A 75 0.89 -26.64 -30.68
CA LEU A 75 0.87 -27.64 -31.74
C LEU A 75 2.13 -27.56 -32.60
N THR A 76 2.63 -28.72 -33.04
CA THR A 76 3.74 -28.72 -34.00
C THR A 76 3.27 -28.17 -35.35
N PRO A 77 4.16 -27.57 -36.18
CA PRO A 77 3.79 -27.02 -37.48
C PRO A 77 3.08 -28.02 -38.40
N GLU A 78 3.35 -29.32 -38.24
CA GLU A 78 2.75 -30.42 -39.00
C GLU A 78 1.31 -30.72 -38.52
N GLU A 79 1.01 -30.52 -37.23
CA GLU A 79 -0.32 -30.72 -36.65
C GLU A 79 -1.25 -29.53 -36.94
N GLN A 80 -0.71 -28.31 -36.97
CA GLN A 80 -1.46 -27.10 -37.35
C GLN A 80 -1.95 -27.16 -38.81
N ALA A 81 -1.17 -27.73 -39.72
CA ALA A 81 -1.56 -27.91 -41.12
C ALA A 81 -2.69 -28.94 -41.34
N SER A 82 -2.95 -29.81 -40.34
CA SER A 82 -3.94 -30.89 -40.44
C SER A 82 -5.34 -30.51 -39.94
N THR A 83 -5.48 -29.37 -39.26
CA THR A 83 -6.75 -28.85 -38.72
C THR A 83 -7.40 -27.78 -39.60
N GLU A 84 -6.73 -27.33 -40.66
CA GLU A 84 -7.28 -26.38 -41.63
C GLU A 84 -8.18 -27.09 -42.66
N THR A 85 -9.43 -27.37 -42.27
CA THR A 85 -10.51 -27.56 -43.26
C THR A 85 -11.55 -26.47 -43.05
N GLU A 86 -11.62 -25.56 -44.02
CA GLU A 86 -12.66 -24.55 -44.27
C GLU A 86 -12.85 -23.44 -43.21
N GLY A 87 -11.94 -22.45 -43.24
CA GLY A 87 -12.16 -21.12 -42.68
C GLY A 87 -11.12 -20.14 -43.23
N ASP A 88 -11.57 -19.03 -43.81
CA ASP A 88 -10.80 -18.05 -44.59
C ASP A 88 -9.43 -17.64 -44.02
N THR A 89 -8.41 -17.79 -44.86
CA THR A 89 -7.17 -17.01 -44.97
C THR A 89 -6.53 -16.44 -43.69
N ALA A 90 -5.55 -17.15 -43.12
CA ALA A 90 -4.36 -16.53 -42.55
C ALA A 90 -3.14 -17.36 -42.97
N SER A 91 -2.28 -16.77 -43.80
CA SER A 91 -1.13 -17.43 -44.40
C SER A 91 -0.04 -17.76 -43.39
N ASP A 92 0.53 -18.97 -43.51
CA ASP A 92 1.89 -19.37 -43.15
C ASP A 92 2.34 -19.12 -41.70
N GLY A 93 3.35 -19.87 -41.24
CA GLY A 93 4.02 -19.67 -39.94
C GLY A 93 4.79 -18.33 -39.81
N ALA A 94 4.19 -17.23 -40.26
CA ALA A 94 4.71 -15.88 -40.15
C ALA A 94 4.47 -15.34 -38.75
N VAL A 95 5.54 -14.87 -38.10
CA VAL A 95 5.47 -14.17 -36.82
C VAL A 95 4.50 -12.98 -36.96
N PRO A 96 3.53 -12.82 -36.04
CA PRO A 96 2.56 -11.72 -36.11
C PRO A 96 3.22 -10.35 -36.22
N PRO A 97 2.58 -9.36 -36.87
CA PRO A 97 3.08 -7.99 -36.91
C PRO A 97 3.07 -7.35 -35.50
N ALA A 98 3.92 -6.33 -35.30
CA ALA A 98 4.04 -5.62 -34.03
C ALA A 98 2.70 -5.02 -33.54
N SER A 99 1.84 -4.58 -34.46
CA SER A 99 0.53 -4.00 -34.15
C SER A 99 -0.42 -4.93 -33.38
N ILE A 100 -0.31 -6.25 -33.56
CA ILE A 100 -1.10 -7.20 -32.78
C ILE A 100 -0.64 -7.21 -31.32
N ALA A 101 0.67 -7.19 -31.07
CA ALA A 101 1.22 -7.11 -29.72
C ALA A 101 0.99 -5.72 -29.08
N ALA A 102 1.00 -4.66 -29.88
CA ALA A 102 0.78 -3.29 -29.42
C ALA A 102 -0.69 -2.93 -29.16
N ALA A 103 -1.64 -3.71 -29.71
CA ALA A 103 -3.08 -3.42 -29.65
C ALA A 103 -3.60 -3.16 -28.22
N GLY A 104 -3.13 -3.92 -27.23
CA GLY A 104 -3.50 -3.73 -25.83
C GLY A 104 -3.10 -2.35 -25.29
N TYR A 105 -1.96 -1.79 -25.73
CA TYR A 105 -1.50 -0.47 -25.32
C TYR A 105 -2.32 0.66 -25.96
N HIS A 106 -2.69 0.53 -27.24
CA HIS A 106 -3.60 1.48 -27.90
C HIS A 106 -4.96 1.51 -27.21
N MET A 107 -5.54 0.35 -26.96
CA MET A 107 -6.81 0.23 -26.24
C MET A 107 -6.74 0.82 -24.84
N ALA A 108 -5.66 0.54 -24.09
CA ALA A 108 -5.45 1.11 -22.77
C ALA A 108 -5.37 2.64 -22.83
N TYR A 109 -4.54 3.19 -23.72
CA TYR A 109 -4.39 4.64 -23.89
C TYR A 109 -5.71 5.32 -24.28
N ASP A 110 -6.46 4.72 -25.19
CA ASP A 110 -7.76 5.24 -25.65
C ASP A 110 -8.84 5.20 -24.56
N SER A 111 -8.76 4.25 -23.64
CA SER A 111 -9.68 4.20 -22.49
C SER A 111 -9.36 5.22 -21.39
N MET A 112 -8.15 5.81 -21.39
CA MET A 112 -7.73 6.73 -20.32
C MET A 112 -8.41 8.10 -20.41
N THR A 113 -8.69 8.67 -19.24
CA THR A 113 -9.14 10.06 -19.13
C THR A 113 -8.03 11.04 -19.55
N PRO A 114 -8.36 12.28 -19.98
CA PRO A 114 -7.36 13.26 -20.38
C PRO A 114 -6.28 13.52 -19.32
N ALA A 115 -6.66 13.57 -18.04
CA ALA A 115 -5.72 13.79 -16.94
C ALA A 115 -4.72 12.62 -16.76
N VAL A 116 -5.17 11.38 -17.00
CA VAL A 116 -4.29 10.21 -16.94
C VAL A 116 -3.36 10.18 -18.16
N ARG A 117 -3.87 10.51 -19.35
CA ARG A 117 -3.05 10.61 -20.57
C ARG A 117 -1.98 11.69 -20.45
N GLU A 118 -2.26 12.81 -19.79
CA GLU A 118 -1.24 13.85 -19.54
C GLU A 118 -0.05 13.30 -18.72
N LYS A 119 -0.33 12.46 -17.72
CA LYS A 119 0.71 11.88 -16.85
C LYS A 119 1.44 10.70 -17.48
N GLN A 120 0.71 9.84 -18.18
CA GLN A 120 1.23 8.56 -18.70
C GLN A 120 1.63 8.63 -20.19
N GLY A 121 1.26 9.71 -20.88
CA GLY A 121 1.36 9.81 -22.34
C GLY A 121 2.76 9.61 -22.88
N ARG A 122 3.80 10.08 -22.16
CA ARG A 122 5.20 9.87 -22.59
C ARG A 122 5.57 8.40 -22.75
N TYR A 123 5.05 7.51 -21.89
CA TYR A 123 5.37 6.07 -21.96
C TYR A 123 4.64 5.42 -23.11
N TYR A 124 3.34 5.71 -23.28
CA TYR A 124 2.56 5.21 -24.41
C TYR A 124 3.09 5.72 -25.75
N SER A 125 3.48 6.99 -25.84
CA SER A 125 4.16 7.52 -27.03
C SER A 125 5.42 6.74 -27.35
N ARG A 126 6.27 6.45 -26.35
CA ARG A 126 7.46 5.63 -26.57
C ARG A 126 7.12 4.21 -27.00
N ILE A 127 6.11 3.58 -26.39
CA ILE A 127 5.63 2.25 -26.78
C ILE A 127 5.17 2.23 -28.25
N PHE A 128 4.48 3.27 -28.71
CA PHE A 128 4.02 3.37 -30.10
C PHE A 128 5.16 3.66 -31.08
N GLU A 129 6.18 4.44 -30.68
CA GLU A 129 7.41 4.58 -31.47
C GLU A 129 8.12 3.23 -31.64
N LEU A 130 8.22 2.43 -30.57
CA LEU A 130 8.80 1.09 -30.62
C LEU A 130 7.99 0.14 -31.50
N GLU A 131 6.67 0.29 -31.58
CA GLU A 131 5.82 -0.46 -32.51
C GLU A 131 6.18 -0.14 -33.96
N GLU A 132 6.40 1.14 -34.29
CA GLU A 132 6.80 1.57 -35.64
C GLU A 132 8.22 1.11 -36.00
N GLU A 133 9.13 1.04 -35.02
CA GLU A 133 10.51 0.55 -35.18
C GLU A 133 10.57 -0.99 -35.34
N ALA A 134 9.57 -1.72 -34.84
CA ALA A 134 9.59 -3.17 -34.77
C ALA A 134 9.20 -3.87 -36.09
N GLU A 135 9.96 -4.90 -36.43
CA GLU A 135 9.71 -5.72 -37.64
C GLU A 135 8.51 -6.67 -37.49
N ASN A 136 8.28 -7.15 -36.27
CA ASN A 136 7.24 -8.11 -35.90
C ASN A 136 7.02 -8.11 -34.38
N ALA A 137 6.05 -8.88 -33.88
CA ALA A 137 5.68 -8.96 -32.47
C ALA A 137 6.82 -9.40 -31.54
N VAL A 138 7.70 -10.30 -31.99
CA VAL A 138 8.85 -10.75 -31.18
C VAL A 138 9.90 -9.64 -31.06
N HIS A 139 10.19 -8.96 -32.17
CA HIS A 139 11.08 -7.80 -32.16
C HIS A 139 10.53 -6.67 -31.29
N PHE A 140 9.23 -6.38 -31.38
CA PHE A 140 8.57 -5.38 -30.54
C PHE A 140 8.73 -5.69 -29.03
N ASN A 141 8.45 -6.92 -28.60
CA ASN A 141 8.62 -7.31 -27.20
C ASN A 141 10.09 -7.23 -26.76
N THR A 142 11.03 -7.55 -27.66
CA THR A 142 12.46 -7.42 -27.37
C THR A 142 12.83 -5.94 -27.14
N LEU A 143 12.39 -5.05 -28.03
CA LEU A 143 12.61 -3.62 -27.90
C LEU A 143 11.96 -3.04 -26.63
N LEU A 144 10.75 -3.47 -26.26
CA LEU A 144 10.10 -3.05 -25.00
C LEU A 144 10.94 -3.39 -23.76
N VAL A 145 11.57 -4.57 -23.75
CA VAL A 145 12.43 -5.01 -22.65
C VAL A 145 13.76 -4.27 -22.64
N GLU A 146 14.39 -4.10 -23.81
CA GLU A 146 15.68 -3.40 -23.95
C GLU A 146 15.57 -1.89 -23.66
N ASP A 147 14.49 -1.25 -24.10
CA ASP A 147 14.22 0.17 -23.85
C ASP A 147 13.86 0.43 -22.37
N GLY A 148 13.20 -0.54 -21.72
CA GLY A 148 12.83 -0.43 -20.31
C GLY A 148 11.62 0.48 -20.05
N VAL A 149 10.90 0.93 -21.09
CA VAL A 149 9.72 1.82 -20.94
C VAL A 149 8.68 1.28 -19.96
N LEU A 150 8.43 -0.04 -19.95
CA LEU A 150 7.46 -0.66 -19.03
C LEU A 150 7.93 -0.62 -17.57
N PHE A 151 9.23 -0.76 -17.36
CA PHE A 151 9.85 -0.62 -16.04
C PHE A 151 9.73 0.82 -15.55
N GLU A 152 10.07 1.81 -16.37
CA GLU A 152 9.92 3.23 -16.01
C GLU A 152 8.45 3.61 -15.75
N MET A 153 7.53 3.08 -16.56
CA MET A 153 6.09 3.29 -16.40
C MET A 153 5.57 2.77 -15.05
N SER A 154 6.24 1.78 -14.46
CA SER A 154 5.92 1.24 -13.14
C SER A 154 6.66 1.97 -12.01
N ARG A 155 7.94 2.31 -12.23
CA ARG A 155 8.85 2.86 -11.22
C ARG A 155 8.55 4.32 -10.88
N GLU A 156 8.42 5.17 -11.88
CA GLU A 156 8.33 6.62 -11.65
C GLU A 156 7.06 7.03 -10.89
N PRO A 157 5.87 6.48 -11.17
CA PRO A 157 4.67 6.78 -10.37
C PRO A 157 4.84 6.42 -8.89
N LEU A 158 5.58 5.35 -8.57
CA LEU A 158 5.83 4.95 -7.19
C LEU A 158 6.78 5.93 -6.48
N ILE A 159 7.83 6.41 -7.17
CA ILE A 159 8.73 7.43 -6.64
C ILE A 159 7.99 8.74 -6.39
N GLU A 160 7.16 9.17 -7.35
CA GLU A 160 6.38 10.41 -7.18
C GLU A 160 5.33 10.28 -6.07
N ALA A 161 4.65 9.13 -5.95
CA ALA A 161 3.75 8.86 -4.84
C ALA A 161 4.48 8.91 -3.48
N ALA A 162 5.71 8.39 -3.39
CA ALA A 162 6.52 8.48 -2.18
C ALA A 162 6.87 9.95 -1.84
N LYS A 163 7.29 10.75 -2.83
CA LYS A 163 7.57 12.18 -2.64
C LYS A 163 6.34 13.00 -2.25
N GLU A 164 5.18 12.69 -2.83
CA GLU A 164 3.92 13.33 -2.45
C GLU A 164 3.52 12.95 -1.02
N THR A 165 3.69 11.69 -0.64
CA THR A 165 3.42 11.20 0.71
C THR A 165 4.37 11.82 1.73
N LEU A 166 5.65 12.02 1.40
CA LEU A 166 6.60 12.74 2.26
C LEU A 166 6.12 14.15 2.60
N LYS A 167 5.65 14.90 1.60
CA LYS A 167 5.12 16.26 1.83
C LYS A 167 3.91 16.24 2.78
N GLN A 168 3.08 15.20 2.70
CA GLN A 168 1.94 15.03 3.61
C GLN A 168 2.37 14.57 5.01
N ALA A 169 3.43 13.77 5.09
CA ALA A 169 3.97 13.24 6.34
C ALA A 169 4.56 14.35 7.24
N GLU A 170 5.11 15.41 6.64
CA GLU A 170 5.54 16.62 7.35
C GLU A 170 4.40 17.26 8.17
N ASP A 171 3.17 17.24 7.66
CA ASP A 171 2.00 17.84 8.34
C ASP A 171 1.52 17.02 9.56
N ILE A 172 1.79 15.71 9.57
CA ILE A 172 1.38 14.79 10.64
C ILE A 172 2.54 14.39 11.57
N TYR A 173 3.75 14.89 11.30
CA TYR A 173 4.98 14.61 12.05
C TYR A 173 5.27 13.11 12.24
N SER A 174 4.87 12.23 11.33
CA SER A 174 5.08 10.78 11.48
C SER A 174 6.53 10.40 11.10
N PRO A 175 7.39 10.02 12.08
CA PRO A 175 8.79 9.71 11.81
C PRO A 175 8.96 8.44 10.98
N THR A 176 8.09 7.45 11.19
CA THR A 176 8.12 6.19 10.43
C THR A 176 7.70 6.40 8.99
N VAL A 177 6.66 7.21 8.72
CA VAL A 177 6.29 7.55 7.34
C VAL A 177 7.42 8.33 6.68
N ASN A 178 8.03 9.32 7.36
CA ASN A 178 9.15 10.07 6.79
C ASN A 178 10.30 9.15 6.37
N TYR A 179 10.82 8.35 7.31
CA TYR A 179 11.93 7.43 7.04
C TYR A 179 11.59 6.43 5.92
N GLN A 180 10.38 5.87 5.94
CA GLN A 180 9.96 4.88 4.94
C GLN A 180 9.86 5.49 3.55
N GLN A 181 9.24 6.65 3.41
CA GLN A 181 9.03 7.25 2.09
C GLN A 181 10.33 7.85 1.52
N GLU A 182 11.24 8.35 2.36
CA GLU A 182 12.61 8.71 1.95
C GLU A 182 13.33 7.50 1.37
N LEU A 183 13.32 6.39 2.11
CA LEU A 183 14.00 5.18 1.69
C LEU A 183 13.37 4.57 0.42
N VAL A 184 12.03 4.60 0.28
CA VAL A 184 11.32 4.17 -0.94
C VAL A 184 11.81 4.99 -2.13
N ALA A 185 11.83 6.32 -2.00
CA ALA A 185 12.24 7.21 -3.09
C ALA A 185 13.71 6.96 -3.49
N GLU A 186 14.61 6.76 -2.53
CA GLU A 186 16.01 6.43 -2.78
C GLU A 186 16.18 5.05 -3.44
N THR A 187 15.59 4.01 -2.85
CA THR A 187 15.75 2.64 -3.32
C THR A 187 15.15 2.46 -4.71
N TYR A 188 13.94 2.98 -4.95
CA TYR A 188 13.30 2.87 -6.26
C TYR A 188 14.02 3.68 -7.33
N ALA A 189 14.77 4.73 -6.98
CA ALA A 189 15.60 5.44 -7.95
C ALA A 189 16.81 4.59 -8.40
N GLU A 190 17.28 3.66 -7.57
CA GLU A 190 18.50 2.86 -7.81
C GLU A 190 18.22 1.47 -8.40
N VAL A 191 17.01 0.92 -8.24
CA VAL A 191 16.67 -0.38 -8.85
C VAL A 191 16.75 -0.33 -10.38
N SER A 192 17.13 -1.46 -10.96
CA SER A 192 17.44 -1.58 -12.39
C SER A 192 16.48 -2.51 -13.16
N SER A 193 15.59 -3.20 -12.45
CA SER A 193 14.64 -4.14 -13.05
C SER A 193 13.31 -4.18 -12.32
N ILE A 194 12.28 -4.67 -12.99
CA ILE A 194 10.95 -4.86 -12.39
C ILE A 194 10.99 -5.85 -11.22
N THR A 195 11.79 -6.91 -11.31
CA THR A 195 11.94 -7.89 -10.23
C THR A 195 12.59 -7.29 -8.99
N GLU A 196 13.60 -6.43 -9.18
CA GLU A 196 14.18 -5.68 -8.05
C GLU A 196 13.17 -4.71 -7.44
N LEU A 197 12.39 -4.02 -8.27
CA LEU A 197 11.34 -3.10 -7.80
C LEU A 197 10.28 -3.85 -6.97
N GLU A 198 9.78 -5.00 -7.43
CA GLU A 198 8.82 -5.83 -6.72
C GLU A 198 9.39 -6.39 -5.41
N PHE A 199 10.62 -6.90 -5.44
CA PHE A 199 11.32 -7.40 -4.26
C PHE A 199 11.45 -6.29 -3.20
N HIS A 200 11.96 -5.12 -3.61
CA HIS A 200 12.15 -3.99 -2.71
C HIS A 200 10.82 -3.45 -2.20
N GLY A 201 9.79 -3.39 -3.03
CA GLY A 201 8.46 -2.96 -2.60
C GLY A 201 7.85 -3.89 -1.57
N THR A 202 7.95 -5.20 -1.78
CA THR A 202 7.48 -6.19 -0.80
C THR A 202 8.25 -6.08 0.52
N LEU A 203 9.59 -5.99 0.43
CA LEU A 203 10.43 -5.85 1.60
C LEU A 203 10.09 -4.58 2.42
N MET A 204 9.90 -3.45 1.73
CA MET A 204 9.55 -2.19 2.38
C MET A 204 8.16 -2.22 3.00
N ALA A 205 7.18 -2.86 2.35
CA ALA A 205 5.85 -3.04 2.93
C ALA A 205 5.90 -3.83 4.24
N GLU A 206 6.64 -4.94 4.28
CA GLU A 206 6.81 -5.77 5.49
C GLU A 206 7.51 -5.00 6.62
N LEU A 207 8.57 -4.25 6.30
CA LEU A 207 9.27 -3.42 7.28
C LEU A 207 8.37 -2.29 7.80
N SER A 208 7.61 -1.65 6.90
CA SER A 208 6.69 -0.56 7.24
C SER A 208 5.56 -1.01 8.15
N ASN A 209 4.99 -2.19 7.93
CA ASN A 209 3.93 -2.74 8.79
C ASN A 209 4.42 -2.87 10.25
N VAL A 210 5.62 -3.42 10.45
CA VAL A 210 6.18 -3.60 11.80
C VAL A 210 6.53 -2.26 12.45
N GLU A 211 7.12 -1.35 11.68
CA GLU A 211 7.53 -0.03 12.18
C GLU A 211 6.33 0.87 12.51
N HIS A 212 5.26 0.83 11.70
CA HIS A 212 4.01 1.54 11.97
C HIS A 212 3.29 1.04 13.22
N GLU A 213 3.18 -0.27 13.40
CA GLU A 213 2.54 -0.84 14.59
C GLU A 213 3.28 -0.44 15.86
N TRP A 214 4.62 -0.45 15.82
CA TRP A 214 5.43 0.03 16.93
C TRP A 214 5.17 1.51 17.22
N ASP A 215 5.12 2.35 16.19
CA ASP A 215 4.84 3.77 16.35
C ASP A 215 3.44 4.04 16.92
N ALA A 216 2.43 3.35 16.40
CA ALA A 216 1.05 3.46 16.85
C ALA A 216 0.90 3.06 18.33
N LEU A 217 1.48 1.91 18.71
CA LEU A 217 1.48 1.45 20.10
C LEU A 217 2.18 2.44 21.02
N PHE A 218 3.26 3.07 20.56
CA PHE A 218 3.96 4.08 21.35
C PHE A 218 3.05 5.28 21.65
N ILE A 219 2.41 5.85 20.62
CA ILE A 219 1.49 6.99 20.76
C ILE A 219 0.30 6.64 21.68
N GLU A 220 -0.23 5.41 21.58
CA GLU A 220 -1.31 4.95 22.44
C GLU A 220 -0.87 4.91 23.92
N VAL A 221 0.29 4.32 24.20
CA VAL A 221 0.79 4.15 25.57
C VAL A 221 1.13 5.49 26.23
N ILE A 222 1.77 6.42 25.52
CA ILE A 222 2.08 7.75 26.09
C ILE A 222 0.83 8.55 26.44
N GLY A 223 -0.29 8.27 25.77
CA GLY A 223 -1.59 8.88 26.03
C GLY A 223 -2.23 8.47 27.36
N LEU A 224 -1.67 7.52 28.09
CA LEU A 224 -2.23 7.01 29.34
C LEU A 224 -2.26 8.08 30.46
N LEU A 225 -1.20 8.87 30.64
CA LEU A 225 -1.15 9.88 31.72
C LEU A 225 -2.20 10.98 31.53
N PRO A 226 -2.29 11.62 30.35
CA PRO A 226 -3.30 12.67 30.16
C PRO A 226 -4.72 12.10 30.19
N THR A 227 -4.92 10.87 29.74
CA THR A 227 -6.22 10.18 29.83
C THR A 227 -6.65 9.92 31.28
N CYS A 228 -5.73 9.51 32.16
CA CYS A 228 -6.02 9.34 33.59
C CYS A 228 -6.40 10.67 34.25
N ALA A 229 -5.65 11.75 33.97
CA ALA A 229 -5.97 13.08 34.47
C ALA A 229 -7.34 13.57 33.95
N GLN A 230 -7.63 13.32 32.67
CA GLN A 230 -8.91 13.65 32.05
C GLN A 230 -10.08 12.85 32.64
N ALA A 231 -9.87 11.59 33.03
CA ALA A 231 -10.89 10.80 33.72
C ALA A 231 -11.20 11.35 35.11
N ILE A 232 -10.18 11.75 35.88
CA ILE A 232 -10.36 12.38 37.19
C ILE A 232 -11.10 13.72 37.04
N GLU A 233 -10.78 14.51 36.01
CA GLU A 233 -11.51 15.75 35.74
C GLU A 233 -12.99 15.50 35.41
N ALA A 234 -13.30 14.47 34.62
CA ALA A 234 -14.65 14.18 34.18
C ALA A 234 -15.53 13.52 35.25
N PHE A 235 -14.96 12.64 36.07
CA PHE A 235 -15.70 11.77 36.99
C PHE A 235 -15.39 12.03 38.47
N GLY A 236 -14.43 12.91 38.75
CA GLY A 236 -13.94 13.21 40.09
C GLY A 236 -12.81 12.29 40.56
N PRO A 237 -12.14 12.63 41.67
CA PRO A 237 -10.99 11.91 42.20
C PRO A 237 -11.40 10.69 43.03
N MET A 238 -12.08 9.72 42.41
CA MET A 238 -12.40 8.45 43.04
C MET A 238 -11.13 7.63 43.29
N ASP A 239 -11.10 6.82 44.35
CA ASP A 239 -9.92 6.02 44.75
C ASP A 239 -9.38 5.14 43.61
N ASP A 240 -10.26 4.59 42.78
CA ASP A 240 -9.89 3.77 41.62
C ASP A 240 -9.19 4.59 40.52
N LEU A 241 -9.70 5.79 40.21
CA LEU A 241 -9.11 6.68 39.21
C LEU A 241 -7.78 7.27 39.68
N VAL A 242 -7.70 7.67 40.94
CA VAL A 242 -6.46 8.15 41.57
C VAL A 242 -5.43 7.02 41.64
N GLY A 243 -5.85 5.81 42.00
CA GLY A 243 -5.01 4.62 42.00
C GLY A 243 -4.45 4.30 40.60
N LYS A 244 -5.30 4.33 39.56
CA LYS A 244 -4.89 4.17 38.17
C LYS A 244 -3.89 5.25 37.72
N LEU A 245 -4.13 6.51 38.07
CA LEU A 245 -3.22 7.60 37.76
C LEU A 245 -1.84 7.38 38.39
N ARG A 246 -1.78 7.05 39.69
CA ARG A 246 -0.51 6.79 40.39
C ARG A 246 0.24 5.60 39.80
N ASN A 247 -0.46 4.52 39.48
CA ASN A 247 0.15 3.37 38.81
C ASN A 247 0.66 3.72 37.42
N SER A 248 -0.09 4.50 36.65
CA SER A 248 0.31 4.96 35.32
C SER A 248 1.52 5.90 35.40
N HIS A 249 1.55 6.81 36.37
CA HIS A 249 2.71 7.68 36.64
C HIS A 249 3.98 6.86 36.88
N ARG A 250 3.89 5.83 37.73
CA ARG A 250 5.01 4.91 38.00
C ARG A 250 5.40 4.10 36.78
N PHE A 251 4.43 3.46 36.12
CA PHE A 251 4.68 2.65 34.93
C PHE A 251 5.35 3.46 33.81
N MET A 252 4.84 4.64 33.50
CA MET A 252 5.38 5.48 32.42
C MET A 252 6.81 5.94 32.72
N ALA A 253 7.11 6.33 33.95
CA ALA A 253 8.46 6.77 34.30
C ALA A 253 9.46 5.61 34.50
N GLU A 254 9.07 4.50 35.15
CA GLU A 254 9.96 3.35 35.42
C GLU A 254 10.18 2.47 34.19
N PHE A 255 9.11 2.19 33.45
CA PHE A 255 9.14 1.31 32.28
C PHE A 255 9.42 2.11 31.02
N MET A 256 8.55 3.07 30.66
CA MET A 256 8.73 3.80 29.39
C MET A 256 9.86 4.83 29.45
N GLY A 257 10.25 5.27 30.65
CA GLY A 257 11.18 6.39 30.83
C GLY A 257 10.59 7.72 30.37
N ILE A 258 9.26 7.86 30.43
CA ILE A 258 8.51 9.01 29.93
C ILE A 258 7.72 9.63 31.06
N THR A 259 7.90 10.93 31.23
CA THR A 259 7.20 11.79 32.17
C THR A 259 6.08 12.56 31.47
N TRP A 260 5.21 13.20 32.25
CA TRP A 260 4.16 14.09 31.73
C TRP A 260 4.70 15.10 30.71
N ASN A 261 5.84 15.74 31.00
CA ASN A 261 6.38 16.77 30.11
C ASN A 261 6.91 16.17 28.81
N GLU A 262 7.47 14.95 28.85
CA GLU A 262 7.98 14.26 27.66
C GLU A 262 6.85 13.81 26.73
N VAL A 263 5.67 13.46 27.25
CA VAL A 263 4.48 13.17 26.41
C VAL A 263 4.15 14.33 25.47
N PHE A 264 4.21 15.56 25.97
CA PHE A 264 3.90 16.76 25.19
C PHE A 264 5.11 17.39 24.50
N ALA A 265 6.32 16.81 24.67
CA ALA A 265 7.49 17.17 23.88
C ALA A 265 7.41 16.54 22.47
N ASP A 266 6.66 15.45 22.32
CA ASP A 266 6.37 14.86 21.01
C ASP A 266 5.36 15.74 20.23
N PRO A 267 5.76 16.30 19.06
CA PRO A 267 4.91 17.21 18.30
C PRO A 267 3.63 16.55 17.80
N ARG A 268 3.62 15.22 17.56
CA ARG A 268 2.44 14.48 17.10
C ARG A 268 1.34 14.48 18.14
N TYR A 269 1.72 14.37 19.41
CA TYR A 269 0.75 14.35 20.50
C TYR A 269 0.08 15.72 20.66
N LEU A 270 0.85 16.81 20.55
CA LEU A 270 0.30 18.16 20.58
C LEU A 270 -0.55 18.47 19.33
N LEU A 271 -0.15 17.95 18.16
CA LEU A 271 -0.94 18.05 16.93
C LEU A 271 -2.31 17.37 17.09
N PHE A 272 -2.36 16.14 17.60
CA PHE A 272 -3.60 15.45 17.94
C PHE A 272 -4.44 16.26 18.92
N TRP A 273 -3.81 16.83 19.95
CA TRP A 273 -4.50 17.64 20.94
C TRP A 273 -5.14 18.89 20.34
N ASN A 274 -4.41 19.60 19.48
CA ASN A 274 -4.89 20.81 18.84
C ASN A 274 -5.99 20.55 17.80
N ASN A 275 -5.85 19.50 17.00
CA ASN A 275 -6.73 19.28 15.84
C ASN A 275 -7.90 18.32 16.12
N VAL A 276 -7.77 17.43 17.10
CA VAL A 276 -8.79 16.40 17.37
C VAL A 276 -9.42 16.59 18.74
N PHE A 277 -8.61 16.67 19.80
CA PHE A 277 -9.12 16.72 21.16
C PHE A 277 -9.76 18.08 21.50
N TRP A 278 -9.01 19.17 21.32
CA TRP A 278 -9.42 20.51 21.71
C TRP A 278 -10.74 20.97 21.04
N PRO A 279 -10.96 20.76 19.73
CA PRO A 279 -12.23 21.10 19.10
C PRO A 279 -13.44 20.39 19.71
N ARG A 280 -13.23 19.20 20.30
CA ARG A 280 -14.28 18.39 20.94
C ARG A 280 -14.57 18.78 22.39
N ILE A 281 -13.73 19.60 23.02
CA ILE A 281 -13.99 20.08 24.39
C ILE A 281 -15.19 21.04 24.38
N PRO A 282 -16.27 20.80 25.16
CA PRO A 282 -17.45 21.65 25.14
C PRO A 282 -17.16 23.09 25.56
N ALA A 283 -17.78 24.07 24.90
CA ALA A 283 -17.57 25.50 25.19
C ALA A 283 -17.87 25.87 26.65
N GLU A 284 -18.91 25.28 27.24
CA GLU A 284 -19.24 25.47 28.67
C GLU A 284 -18.09 25.04 29.59
N LYS A 285 -17.43 23.94 29.23
CA LYS A 285 -16.29 23.39 29.97
C LYS A 285 -15.07 24.30 29.84
N ARG A 286 -14.81 24.83 28.64
CA ARG A 286 -13.76 25.83 28.38
C ARG A 286 -13.96 27.08 29.24
N THR A 287 -15.18 27.62 29.24
CA THR A 287 -15.56 28.80 30.05
C THR A 287 -15.45 28.53 31.54
N LYS A 288 -15.93 27.38 32.03
CA LYS A 288 -15.86 26.98 33.45
C LYS A 288 -14.43 27.01 33.98
N TYR A 289 -13.47 26.52 33.20
CA TYR A 289 -12.07 26.45 33.61
C TYR A 289 -11.22 27.64 33.18
N GLY A 290 -11.76 28.56 32.35
CA GLY A 290 -11.04 29.72 31.83
C GLY A 290 -9.93 29.35 30.84
N VAL A 291 -10.09 28.25 30.10
CA VAL A 291 -9.08 27.71 29.18
C VAL A 291 -9.49 27.96 27.73
N ASN A 292 -8.57 28.48 26.92
CA ASN A 292 -8.83 28.89 25.53
C ASN A 292 -7.95 28.22 24.47
N SER A 293 -7.07 27.28 24.84
CA SER A 293 -6.25 26.50 23.91
C SER A 293 -6.03 25.06 24.40
N ALA A 294 -5.49 24.20 23.53
CA ALA A 294 -5.14 22.83 23.88
C ALA A 294 -4.02 22.78 24.93
N GLU A 295 -3.03 23.65 24.82
CA GLU A 295 -1.92 23.80 25.77
C GLU A 295 -2.44 24.26 27.13
N GLY A 296 -3.35 25.24 27.15
CA GLY A 296 -3.99 25.65 28.40
C GLY A 296 -4.79 24.52 29.04
N TRP A 297 -5.38 23.62 28.24
CA TRP A 297 -6.08 22.44 28.75
C TRP A 297 -5.11 21.41 29.33
N ARG A 298 -3.96 21.22 28.67
CA ARG A 298 -2.87 20.37 29.17
C ARG A 298 -2.41 20.87 30.52
N ASP A 299 -2.13 22.17 30.62
CA ASP A 299 -1.61 22.79 31.84
C ASP A 299 -2.65 22.71 32.96
N LEU A 300 -3.93 22.94 32.67
CA LEU A 300 -5.03 22.72 33.61
C LEU A 300 -5.07 21.26 34.12
N LEU A 301 -5.01 20.28 33.22
CA LEU A 301 -5.01 18.86 33.57
C LEU A 301 -3.81 18.52 34.45
N LYS A 302 -2.63 19.04 34.12
CA LYS A 302 -1.43 18.87 34.92
C LYS A 302 -1.63 19.43 36.33
N GLU A 303 -1.97 20.71 36.44
CA GLU A 303 -1.98 21.45 37.71
C GLU A 303 -3.10 21.00 38.65
N LYS A 304 -4.29 20.69 38.11
CA LYS A 304 -5.48 20.41 38.92
C LYS A 304 -5.82 18.94 39.07
N PHE A 305 -5.40 18.11 38.11
CA PHE A 305 -5.89 16.73 38.00
C PHE A 305 -4.78 15.67 37.94
N TYR A 306 -3.51 16.08 37.82
CA TYR A 306 -2.35 15.20 37.83
C TYR A 306 -1.46 15.46 39.05
N ASP A 307 -0.80 16.63 39.11
CA ASP A 307 0.18 16.98 40.15
C ASP A 307 -0.35 16.81 41.57
N PRO A 308 -1.60 17.20 41.92
CA PRO A 308 -2.12 17.04 43.29
C PRO A 308 -2.11 15.59 43.80
N PHE A 309 -2.09 14.60 42.90
CA PHE A 309 -2.17 13.19 43.26
C PHE A 309 -0.83 12.45 43.21
N VAL A 310 0.18 13.03 42.55
CA VAL A 310 1.47 12.36 42.27
C VAL A 310 2.71 13.20 42.56
N LYS A 311 2.62 14.52 42.79
CA LYS A 311 3.80 15.39 42.98
C LYS A 311 4.68 15.01 44.19
N ASP A 312 4.06 14.40 45.20
CA ASP A 312 4.72 13.99 46.45
C ASP A 312 5.17 12.51 46.39
N GLU A 313 4.85 11.81 45.29
CA GLU A 313 5.41 10.49 45.01
C GLU A 313 6.86 10.65 44.56
N PRO A 314 7.76 9.71 44.91
CA PRO A 314 9.12 9.72 44.41
C PRO A 314 9.10 9.66 42.88
N VAL A 315 9.75 10.62 42.21
CA VAL A 315 9.88 10.64 40.75
C VAL A 315 10.57 9.35 40.32
N PRO A 316 9.85 8.42 39.67
CA PRO A 316 10.43 7.14 39.32
C PRO A 316 11.49 7.37 38.25
N GLN A 317 12.65 6.74 38.43
CA GLN A 317 13.73 6.82 37.44
C GLN A 317 13.59 5.64 36.47
N PRO A 318 13.89 5.84 35.17
CA PRO A 318 13.95 4.73 34.24
C PRO A 318 14.96 3.71 34.76
N ASP A 319 14.59 2.43 34.79
CA ASP A 319 15.52 1.34 35.10
C ASP A 319 15.90 0.62 33.80
N PRO A 320 17.04 0.97 33.15
CA PRO A 320 17.40 0.41 31.86
C PRO A 320 17.66 -1.10 31.92
N SER A 321 17.88 -1.66 33.12
CA SER A 321 18.05 -3.11 33.31
C SER A 321 16.73 -3.87 33.23
N LYS A 322 15.60 -3.19 33.45
CA LYS A 322 14.24 -3.78 33.43
C LYS A 322 13.41 -3.31 32.23
N ALA A 323 13.71 -2.13 31.69
CA ALA A 323 12.98 -1.50 30.61
C ALA A 323 13.74 -1.61 29.28
N HIS A 324 13.54 -2.72 28.57
CA HIS A 324 14.13 -2.94 27.24
C HIS A 324 13.11 -3.50 26.26
N VAL A 325 13.31 -3.15 24.98
CA VAL A 325 12.60 -3.77 23.87
C VAL A 325 13.57 -4.59 23.03
N ARG A 326 13.03 -5.57 22.33
CA ARG A 326 13.78 -6.33 21.34
C ARG A 326 13.24 -5.98 19.95
N LEU A 327 14.02 -5.26 19.17
CA LEU A 327 13.74 -4.96 17.78
C LEU A 327 14.75 -5.73 16.93
N TRP A 328 14.27 -6.55 16.00
CA TRP A 328 15.13 -7.29 15.08
C TRP A 328 16.25 -8.08 15.79
N ARG A 329 15.90 -8.74 16.91
CA ARG A 329 16.81 -9.50 17.80
C ARG A 329 17.86 -8.67 18.56
N LYS A 330 17.95 -7.36 18.32
CA LYS A 330 18.79 -6.43 19.08
C LYS A 330 18.00 -5.88 20.27
N VAL A 331 18.69 -5.65 21.38
CA VAL A 331 18.08 -5.16 22.62
C VAL A 331 18.37 -3.68 22.76
N PHE A 332 17.31 -2.89 22.97
CA PHE A 332 17.39 -1.44 23.14
C PHE A 332 16.73 -1.00 24.45
N PRO A 333 17.28 0.01 25.14
CA PRO A 333 16.58 0.64 26.26
C PRO A 333 15.25 1.23 25.79
N LEU A 334 14.16 0.99 26.53
CA LEU A 334 12.82 1.41 26.11
C LEU A 334 12.72 2.94 25.93
N HIS A 335 13.37 3.73 26.77
CA HIS A 335 13.38 5.20 26.63
C HIS A 335 14.04 5.73 25.35
N LYS A 336 14.84 4.90 24.64
CA LYS A 336 15.45 5.27 23.35
C LYS A 336 14.60 4.86 22.15
N THR A 337 13.47 4.21 22.37
CA THR A 337 12.67 3.64 21.27
C THR A 337 12.12 4.70 20.33
N LEU A 338 11.76 5.88 20.83
CA LEU A 338 11.38 7.00 19.98
C LEU A 338 12.45 7.40 18.98
N ASP A 339 13.69 7.56 19.46
CA ASP A 339 14.80 7.98 18.61
C ASP A 339 15.05 6.97 17.48
N LEU A 340 14.83 5.69 17.78
CA LEU A 340 14.96 4.58 16.82
C LEU A 340 13.85 4.56 15.77
N LEU A 341 12.77 5.34 15.87
CA LEU A 341 11.77 5.43 14.79
C LEU A 341 12.26 6.24 13.59
N ASN A 342 13.23 7.15 13.81
CA ASN A 342 13.85 7.94 12.74
C ASN A 342 14.95 7.16 12.00
N ASP A 343 15.52 6.15 12.66
CA ASP A 343 16.49 5.21 12.09
C ASP A 343 16.25 3.80 12.67
N PRO A 344 15.20 3.10 12.21
CA PRO A 344 14.85 1.76 12.66
C PRO A 344 16.02 0.80 12.51
N PRO A 345 16.38 0.02 13.55
CA PRO A 345 17.57 -0.82 13.57
C PRO A 345 17.36 -2.12 12.78
N ARG A 346 17.07 -1.98 11.49
CA ARG A 346 16.72 -3.06 10.55
C ARG A 346 17.79 -4.14 10.52
N PRO A 347 17.39 -5.39 10.22
CA PRO A 347 18.36 -6.44 9.95
C PRO A 347 19.13 -6.12 8.67
N VAL A 348 20.42 -6.46 8.63
CA VAL A 348 21.14 -6.51 7.37
C VAL A 348 20.57 -7.69 6.59
N ILE A 349 20.00 -7.43 5.42
CA ILE A 349 19.50 -8.46 4.53
C ILE A 349 20.60 -8.70 3.51
N GLU A 350 21.45 -9.70 3.79
CA GLU A 350 22.50 -10.11 2.86
C GLU A 350 21.85 -10.69 1.60
N ARG A 351 22.17 -10.10 0.44
CA ARG A 351 21.77 -10.64 -0.86
C ARG A 351 22.72 -11.81 -1.17
N HIS A 352 22.20 -13.03 -1.19
CA HIS A 352 22.94 -14.23 -1.59
C HIS A 352 22.85 -14.48 -3.09
#